data_AF-A0AAE6ULN1-F1
#
_entry.id   AF-A0AAE6ULN1-F1
#
_cell.length_a   1.000
_cell.length_b   1.000
_cell.length_c   1.000
_cell.angle_alpha   90.00
_cell.angle_beta   90.00
_cell.angle_gamma   90.00
#
_symmetry.space_group_name_H-M   'P 1'
#
loop_
_entity.id
_entity.type
_entity.pdbx_description
1 polymer ?
#
loop_
_entity_poly.entity_id
_entity_poly.type
_entity_poly.pdbx_seq_one_letter_code
_entity_poly.pdbx_strand_id
1 'polypeptide(L)'
;MRITNDDYSPIQLVSELSTRETCKWHGPGNFFVEEKAKHEWIVEAWTEKLDEILNLFQRYGTLAASCQSVRDNGIDVYLSFTRDDKTHRVGFQLKSESEVLRDKGTNEKHSVIGALKRQAFEAIHSGKVDEWWIVPCINYDKHSKLIQQINAEIIVGKSSHNGVEVKLVDPRDAISFLSKENGDIDAICTLLLCCGDEVLKGAIREVEDLTVFQRKCIFTFIWQALDGDASVRSEDIMYLETGEEDIATEFAYLEDIGFLESNEGEGFIIKPYNLPGICALYFEGRVRHGMSASGAESFVMTLISTPDEMD
;
A
#
# COMPACT_ATOMS: atom_id res chain seq x y z
N MET A 1 14.09 8.49 6.98
CA MET A 1 12.88 9.06 7.61
C MET A 1 12.63 8.39 8.96
N ARG A 2 11.68 8.92 9.75
CA ARG A 2 11.15 8.33 10.98
C ARG A 2 9.63 8.39 11.00
N ILE A 3 9.01 7.47 11.74
CA ILE A 3 7.58 7.59 12.04
C ILE A 3 7.35 8.87 12.84
N THR A 4 6.38 9.65 12.40
CA THR A 4 5.96 10.91 13.02
C THR A 4 4.47 10.91 13.38
N ASN A 5 3.75 9.89 12.93
CA ASN A 5 2.33 9.70 13.19
C ASN A 5 2.14 8.40 13.97
N ASP A 6 2.22 8.51 15.30
CA ASP A 6 2.09 7.38 16.21
C ASP A 6 0.64 6.89 16.36
N ASP A 7 -0.33 7.63 15.79
CA ASP A 7 -1.75 7.27 15.83
C ASP A 7 -2.09 6.12 14.87
N TYR A 8 -1.20 5.78 13.92
CA TYR A 8 -1.37 4.65 13.00
C TYR A 8 -0.76 3.36 13.55
N SER A 9 -1.63 2.44 13.92
CA SER A 9 -1.29 1.04 14.15
C SER A 9 -1.33 0.23 12.84
N PRO A 10 -0.73 -0.98 12.81
CA PRO A 10 -0.79 -1.86 11.64
C PRO A 10 -2.21 -2.09 11.10
N ILE A 11 -3.20 -2.22 11.99
CA ILE A 11 -4.58 -2.49 11.57
C ILE A 11 -5.29 -1.26 10.97
N GLN A 12 -4.88 -0.06 11.37
CA GLN A 12 -5.34 1.17 10.71
C GLN A 12 -4.75 1.27 9.31
N LEU A 13 -3.47 0.95 9.12
CA LEU A 13 -2.86 0.89 7.78
C LEU A 13 -3.53 -0.14 6.87
N VAL A 14 -3.86 -1.33 7.39
CA VAL A 14 -4.65 -2.32 6.62
C VAL A 14 -5.99 -1.72 6.20
N SER A 15 -6.66 -0.98 7.08
CA SER A 15 -7.94 -0.33 6.74
C SER A 15 -7.78 0.72 5.65
N GLU A 16 -6.75 1.59 5.73
CA GLU A 16 -6.47 2.60 4.72
C GLU A 16 -6.09 2.01 3.37
N LEU A 17 -5.20 1.00 3.37
CA LEU A 17 -4.78 0.29 2.16
C LEU A 17 -5.91 -0.51 1.51
N SER A 18 -6.96 -0.83 2.27
CA SER A 18 -8.14 -1.52 1.75
C SER A 18 -9.17 -0.55 1.16
N THR A 19 -9.03 0.77 1.34
CA THR A 19 -10.00 1.73 0.79
C THR A 19 -10.06 1.69 -0.74
N ARG A 20 -11.21 2.08 -1.30
CA ARG A 20 -11.39 2.15 -2.75
C ARG A 20 -10.55 3.24 -3.43
N GLU A 21 -10.25 4.31 -2.71
CA GLU A 21 -9.43 5.42 -3.22
C GLU A 21 -8.00 4.98 -3.53
N THR A 22 -7.50 3.95 -2.85
CA THR A 22 -6.18 3.37 -3.11
C THR A 22 -6.22 2.16 -4.06
N CYS A 23 -7.39 1.81 -4.60
CA CYS A 23 -7.57 0.61 -5.43
C CYS A 23 -7.04 0.85 -6.86
N LYS A 24 -5.90 0.24 -7.19
CA LYS A 24 -5.32 0.28 -8.54
C LYS A 24 -5.84 -0.80 -9.49
N TRP A 25 -6.74 -1.68 -9.04
CA TRP A 25 -7.28 -2.71 -9.92
C TRP A 25 -8.37 -2.14 -10.83
N HIS A 26 -8.02 -1.96 -12.11
CA HIS A 26 -8.94 -1.54 -13.18
C HIS A 26 -9.16 -2.64 -14.22
N GLY A 27 -8.76 -3.88 -13.89
CA GLY A 27 -8.74 -4.99 -14.84
C GLY A 27 -10.13 -5.34 -15.37
N PRO A 28 -10.29 -5.61 -16.68
CA PRO A 28 -11.54 -6.13 -17.21
C PRO A 28 -11.73 -7.57 -16.72
N GLY A 29 -12.72 -7.82 -15.84
CA GLY A 29 -13.07 -9.19 -15.42
C GLY A 29 -13.29 -9.34 -13.91
N ASN A 30 -13.07 -10.54 -13.38
CA ASN A 30 -13.20 -10.83 -11.95
C ASN A 30 -11.80 -11.07 -11.37
N PHE A 31 -11.44 -10.41 -10.26
CA PHE A 31 -10.12 -10.58 -9.62
C PHE A 31 -9.88 -12.01 -9.09
N PHE A 32 -10.90 -12.58 -8.42
CA PHE A 32 -10.83 -13.92 -7.84
C PHE A 32 -11.20 -15.01 -8.87
N VAL A 33 -10.27 -15.30 -9.78
CA VAL A 33 -10.37 -16.39 -10.77
C VAL A 33 -9.17 -17.31 -10.68
N GLU A 34 -9.31 -18.53 -11.18
CA GLU A 34 -8.23 -19.52 -11.27
C GLU A 34 -7.48 -19.71 -9.95
N GLU A 35 -6.20 -19.36 -9.90
CA GLU A 35 -5.36 -19.45 -8.71
C GLU A 35 -5.82 -18.49 -7.61
N LYS A 36 -6.20 -17.26 -7.97
CA LYS A 36 -6.68 -16.24 -7.02
C LYS A 36 -8.02 -16.59 -6.38
N ALA A 37 -8.76 -17.53 -6.94
CA ALA A 37 -9.99 -18.06 -6.34
C ALA A 37 -9.73 -19.09 -5.22
N LYS A 38 -8.49 -19.60 -5.08
CA LYS A 38 -8.13 -20.65 -4.13
C LYS A 38 -7.83 -20.04 -2.76
N HIS A 39 -8.28 -20.74 -1.72
CA HIS A 39 -8.09 -20.31 -0.34
C HIS A 39 -6.60 -20.22 0.05
N GLU A 40 -5.77 -21.18 -0.39
CA GLU A 40 -4.34 -21.20 -0.07
C GLU A 40 -3.61 -19.96 -0.58
N TRP A 41 -3.85 -19.58 -1.85
CA TRP A 41 -3.29 -18.38 -2.44
C TRP A 41 -3.73 -17.12 -1.67
N ILE A 42 -5.01 -17.04 -1.29
CA ILE A 42 -5.56 -15.89 -0.56
C ILE A 42 -4.90 -15.75 0.82
N VAL A 43 -4.69 -16.86 1.54
CA VAL A 43 -4.01 -16.85 2.85
C VAL A 43 -2.57 -16.41 2.72
N GLU A 44 -1.84 -16.95 1.75
CA GLU A 44 -0.45 -16.59 1.48
C GLU A 44 -0.33 -15.10 1.11
N ALA A 45 -1.08 -14.66 0.09
CA ALA A 45 -1.07 -13.27 -0.35
C ALA A 45 -1.48 -12.30 0.77
N TRP A 46 -2.51 -12.62 1.57
CA TRP A 46 -2.90 -11.76 2.69
C TRP A 46 -1.80 -11.67 3.76
N THR A 47 -1.15 -12.79 4.06
CA THR A 47 -0.05 -12.85 5.04
C THR A 47 1.14 -12.02 4.56
N GLU A 48 1.56 -12.16 3.30
CA GLU A 48 2.65 -11.39 2.71
C GLU A 48 2.42 -9.87 2.78
N LYS A 49 1.19 -9.42 2.52
CA LYS A 49 0.83 -7.99 2.57
C LYS A 49 0.86 -7.46 4.01
N LEU A 50 0.41 -8.26 4.99
CA LEU A 50 0.54 -7.92 6.40
C LEU A 50 2.00 -7.87 6.84
N ASP A 51 2.82 -8.82 6.40
CA ASP A 51 4.25 -8.86 6.71
C ASP A 51 4.97 -7.63 6.16
N GLU A 52 4.63 -7.15 4.95
CA GLU A 52 5.20 -5.90 4.42
C GLU A 52 4.89 -4.70 5.33
N ILE A 53 3.63 -4.57 5.78
CA ILE A 53 3.23 -3.51 6.73
C ILE A 53 4.03 -3.61 8.02
N LEU A 54 4.18 -4.81 8.58
CA LEU A 54 4.92 -5.01 9.82
C LEU A 54 6.42 -4.73 9.65
N ASN A 55 7.00 -5.18 8.54
CA ASN A 55 8.39 -4.91 8.19
C ASN A 55 8.66 -3.42 8.10
N LEU A 56 7.69 -2.61 7.64
CA LEU A 56 7.83 -1.16 7.62
C LEU A 56 8.00 -0.57 9.03
N PHE A 57 7.19 -0.97 10.00
CA PHE A 57 7.37 -0.56 11.39
C PHE A 57 8.76 -0.97 11.93
N GLN A 58 9.21 -2.20 11.62
CA GLN A 58 10.54 -2.67 12.01
C GLN A 58 11.66 -1.84 11.37
N ARG A 59 11.54 -1.51 10.08
CA ARG A 59 12.50 -0.67 9.33
C ARG A 59 12.65 0.72 9.96
N TYR A 60 11.61 1.24 10.62
CA TYR A 60 11.66 2.51 11.34
C TYR A 60 11.99 2.39 12.84
N GLY A 61 12.39 1.20 13.29
CA GLY A 61 12.86 0.97 14.66
C GLY A 61 11.76 0.72 15.69
N THR A 62 10.52 0.53 15.24
CA THR A 62 9.40 0.13 16.09
C THR A 62 9.35 -1.39 16.20
N LEU A 63 9.23 -1.93 17.42
CA LEU A 63 9.05 -3.37 17.65
C LEU A 63 7.71 -3.83 17.04
N ALA A 64 7.73 -4.19 15.77
CA ALA A 64 6.57 -4.80 15.13
C ALA A 64 6.55 -6.28 15.49
N ALA A 65 5.52 -6.65 16.27
CA ALA A 65 4.51 -7.63 15.90
C ALA A 65 4.89 -8.86 15.06
N SER A 66 4.24 -9.99 15.32
CA SER A 66 4.31 -11.18 14.46
C SER A 66 3.01 -11.37 13.69
N CYS A 67 3.12 -11.65 12.40
CA CYS A 67 2.06 -12.30 11.62
C CYS A 67 2.30 -13.82 11.62
N GLN A 68 1.23 -14.60 11.75
CA GLN A 68 1.30 -16.06 11.65
C GLN A 68 0.12 -16.56 10.84
N SER A 69 0.36 -17.41 9.84
CA SER A 69 -0.74 -18.25 9.33
C SER A 69 -1.06 -19.29 10.40
N VAL A 70 -2.27 -19.22 10.92
CA VAL A 70 -2.79 -20.15 11.92
C VAL A 70 -4.00 -20.78 11.26
N ARG A 71 -4.08 -22.11 11.15
CA ARG A 71 -5.27 -22.80 10.59
C ARG A 71 -6.16 -23.42 11.68
N ASP A 72 -5.93 -23.02 12.93
CA ASP A 72 -6.59 -23.56 14.12
C ASP A 72 -7.39 -22.47 14.85
N ASN A 73 -8.50 -22.86 15.48
CA ASN A 73 -9.41 -22.00 16.26
C ASN A 73 -10.20 -20.95 15.46
N GLY A 74 -10.60 -21.25 14.21
CA GLY A 74 -11.47 -20.37 13.42
C GLY A 74 -10.81 -19.07 12.96
N ILE A 75 -9.49 -19.11 12.79
CA ILE A 75 -8.65 -18.03 12.28
C ILE A 75 -7.81 -18.66 11.16
N ASP A 76 -7.56 -17.92 10.08
CA ASP A 76 -6.66 -18.34 8.98
C ASP A 76 -5.33 -17.56 9.02
N VAL A 77 -5.39 -16.28 9.41
CA VAL A 77 -4.23 -15.40 9.59
C VAL A 77 -4.36 -14.66 10.92
N TYR A 78 -3.28 -14.63 11.68
CA TYR A 78 -3.23 -14.04 13.01
C TYR A 78 -2.19 -12.92 13.05
N LEU A 79 -2.62 -11.73 13.45
CA LEU A 79 -1.79 -10.55 13.59
C LEU A 79 -1.75 -10.13 15.06
N SER A 80 -0.56 -9.93 15.62
CA SER A 80 -0.41 -9.47 17.00
C SER A 80 0.62 -8.36 17.08
N PHE A 81 0.22 -7.17 17.54
CA PHE A 81 1.08 -5.99 17.67
C PHE A 81 0.92 -5.30 19.02
N THR A 82 1.83 -4.39 19.37
CA THR A 82 1.72 -3.60 20.61
C THR A 82 1.01 -2.29 20.32
N ARG A 83 0.00 -1.96 21.13
CA ARG A 83 -0.72 -0.69 21.13
C ARG A 83 -0.96 -0.27 22.58
N ASP A 84 -0.61 0.97 22.95
CA ASP A 84 -0.76 1.49 24.31
C ASP A 84 -0.15 0.55 25.39
N ASP A 85 1.07 0.06 25.14
CA ASP A 85 1.80 -0.92 25.97
C ASP A 85 1.07 -2.27 26.20
N LYS A 86 0.06 -2.58 25.39
CA LYS A 86 -0.69 -3.83 25.43
C LYS A 86 -0.59 -4.57 24.12
N THR A 87 -0.55 -5.90 24.20
CA THR A 87 -0.64 -6.74 23.02
C THR A 87 -2.07 -6.71 22.50
N HIS A 88 -2.24 -6.26 21.26
CA HIS A 88 -3.48 -6.24 20.50
C HIS A 88 -3.45 -7.32 19.43
N ARG A 89 -4.53 -8.10 19.30
CA ARG A 89 -4.57 -9.33 18.51
C ARG A 89 -5.77 -9.33 17.58
N VAL A 90 -5.50 -9.51 16.29
CA VAL A 90 -6.50 -9.56 15.23
C VAL A 90 -6.44 -10.92 14.54
N GLY A 91 -7.55 -11.64 14.53
CA GLY A 91 -7.70 -12.86 13.75
C GLY A 91 -8.47 -12.60 12.46
N PHE A 92 -7.94 -12.98 11.31
CA PHE A 92 -8.60 -12.90 10.02
C PHE A 92 -9.13 -14.27 9.62
N GLN A 93 -10.40 -14.34 9.26
CA GLN A 93 -11.02 -15.48 8.61
C GLN A 93 -11.32 -15.12 7.15
N LEU A 94 -10.56 -15.71 6.24
CA LEU A 94 -10.62 -15.50 4.81
C LEU A 94 -11.61 -16.48 4.17
N LYS A 95 -12.42 -16.01 3.23
CA LYS A 95 -13.36 -16.84 2.47
C LYS A 95 -13.10 -16.71 0.98
N SER A 96 -12.84 -17.83 0.32
CA SER A 96 -12.41 -17.85 -1.08
C SER A 96 -13.58 -18.04 -2.03
N GLU A 97 -13.49 -17.48 -3.24
CA GLU A 97 -14.47 -17.69 -4.30
C GLU A 97 -14.72 -19.20 -4.56
N SER A 98 -13.67 -20.02 -4.55
CA SER A 98 -13.80 -21.47 -4.70
C SER A 98 -14.58 -22.14 -3.57
N GLU A 99 -14.51 -21.64 -2.34
CA GLU A 99 -15.30 -22.13 -1.21
C GLU A 99 -16.78 -21.86 -1.44
N VAL A 100 -17.11 -20.63 -1.84
CA VAL A 100 -18.50 -20.22 -2.13
C VAL A 100 -19.09 -21.01 -3.29
N LEU A 101 -18.33 -21.20 -4.38
CA LEU A 101 -18.81 -21.97 -5.54
C LEU A 101 -19.04 -23.46 -5.24
N ARG A 102 -18.36 -24.01 -4.22
CA ARG A 102 -18.57 -25.39 -3.75
C ARG A 102 -19.72 -25.51 -2.77
N ASP A 103 -20.20 -24.42 -2.20
CA ASP A 103 -21.36 -24.42 -1.32
C ASP A 103 -22.62 -24.79 -2.12
N LYS A 104 -23.06 -26.04 -1.98
CA LYS A 104 -24.25 -26.55 -2.67
C LYS A 104 -25.55 -26.18 -1.96
N GLY A 105 -25.50 -25.45 -0.83
CA GLY A 105 -26.67 -24.93 -0.12
C GLY A 105 -27.65 -25.97 0.43
N THR A 106 -27.34 -27.27 0.33
CA THR A 106 -28.27 -28.35 0.70
C THR A 106 -28.23 -28.70 2.19
N ASN A 107 -27.26 -28.21 2.95
CA ASN A 107 -27.16 -28.45 4.39
C ASN A 107 -26.56 -27.22 5.09
N GLU A 108 -27.34 -26.58 5.97
CA GLU A 108 -26.96 -25.36 6.70
C GLU A 108 -25.69 -25.54 7.55
N LYS A 109 -25.39 -26.76 7.99
CA LYS A 109 -24.12 -27.06 8.69
C LYS A 109 -22.91 -27.03 7.76
N HIS A 110 -23.09 -27.20 6.47
CA HIS A 110 -22.02 -27.20 5.46
C HIS A 110 -22.02 -25.93 4.61
N SER A 111 -22.90 -24.96 4.89
CA SER A 111 -22.90 -23.67 4.22
C SER A 111 -21.75 -22.79 4.73
N VAL A 112 -21.36 -21.81 3.91
CA VAL A 112 -20.35 -20.80 4.28
C VAL A 112 -20.75 -20.06 5.57
N ILE A 113 -22.03 -19.71 5.72
CA ILE A 113 -22.56 -19.07 6.94
C ILE A 113 -22.42 -19.99 8.15
N GLY A 114 -22.80 -21.27 8.01
CA GLY A 114 -22.69 -22.25 9.09
C GLY A 114 -21.24 -22.50 9.51
N ALA A 115 -20.31 -22.50 8.55
CA ALA A 115 -18.88 -22.56 8.81
C ALA A 115 -18.39 -21.32 9.57
N LEU A 116 -18.74 -20.11 9.08
CA LEU A 116 -18.36 -18.86 9.73
C LEU A 116 -18.87 -18.76 11.17
N LYS A 117 -20.11 -19.19 11.46
CA LYS A 117 -20.63 -19.20 12.84
C LYS A 117 -19.82 -20.10 13.78
N ARG A 118 -19.36 -21.26 13.29
CA ARG A 118 -18.48 -22.16 14.08
C ARG A 118 -17.12 -21.53 14.30
N GLN A 119 -16.52 -20.99 13.24
CA GLN A 119 -15.21 -20.33 13.30
C GLN A 119 -15.25 -19.11 14.21
N ALA A 120 -16.31 -18.30 14.17
CA ALA A 120 -16.55 -17.20 15.10
C ALA A 120 -16.52 -17.69 16.55
N PHE A 121 -17.30 -18.75 16.83
CA PHE A 121 -17.37 -19.33 18.17
C PHE A 121 -16.00 -19.79 18.66
N GLU A 122 -15.23 -20.50 17.81
CA GLU A 122 -13.87 -20.95 18.10
C GLU A 122 -12.90 -19.78 18.33
N ALA A 123 -12.92 -18.76 17.48
CA ALA A 123 -12.04 -17.60 17.59
C ALA A 123 -12.31 -16.82 18.88
N ILE A 124 -13.58 -16.61 19.22
CA ILE A 124 -14.01 -15.85 20.41
C ILE A 124 -13.67 -16.61 21.71
N HIS A 125 -13.85 -17.93 21.76
CA HIS A 125 -13.69 -18.68 23.00
C HIS A 125 -12.28 -19.28 23.17
N SER A 126 -11.58 -19.56 22.08
CA SER A 126 -10.29 -20.27 22.08
C SER A 126 -9.16 -19.46 21.43
N GLY A 127 -9.47 -18.60 20.45
CA GLY A 127 -8.49 -17.88 19.64
C GLY A 127 -7.78 -16.71 20.34
N LYS A 128 -8.27 -16.26 21.52
CA LYS A 128 -7.70 -15.14 22.31
C LYS A 128 -7.44 -13.88 21.46
N VAL A 129 -8.36 -13.54 20.57
CA VAL A 129 -8.29 -12.33 19.75
C VAL A 129 -9.06 -11.19 20.40
N ASP A 130 -8.63 -9.97 20.15
CA ASP A 130 -9.36 -8.75 20.52
C ASP A 130 -10.32 -8.35 19.39
N GLU A 131 -9.94 -8.63 18.13
CA GLU A 131 -10.76 -8.43 16.94
C GLU A 131 -10.79 -9.69 16.07
N TRP A 132 -11.95 -10.00 15.49
CA TRP A 132 -12.13 -11.07 14.51
C TRP A 132 -12.73 -10.53 13.21
N TRP A 133 -11.91 -10.56 12.15
CA TRP A 133 -12.22 -9.96 10.86
C TRP A 133 -12.58 -11.03 9.85
N ILE A 134 -13.78 -10.91 9.26
CA ILE A 134 -14.23 -11.75 8.15
C ILE A 134 -13.82 -11.03 6.87
N VAL A 135 -13.02 -11.69 6.03
CA VAL A 135 -12.54 -11.16 4.75
C VAL A 135 -13.06 -12.04 3.61
N PRO A 136 -14.18 -11.65 2.98
CA PRO A 136 -14.72 -12.38 1.84
C PRO A 136 -13.95 -11.99 0.58
N CYS A 137 -13.02 -12.84 0.17
CA CYS A 137 -12.25 -12.75 -1.05
C CYS A 137 -13.04 -13.38 -2.22
N ILE A 138 -14.16 -12.74 -2.55
CA ILE A 138 -15.15 -13.22 -3.51
C ILE A 138 -15.59 -12.09 -4.45
N ASN A 139 -16.21 -12.45 -5.57
CA ASN A 139 -16.82 -11.45 -6.44
C ASN A 139 -18.14 -10.92 -5.83
N TYR A 140 -18.13 -9.65 -5.40
CA TYR A 140 -19.30 -9.03 -4.78
C TYR A 140 -20.55 -9.03 -5.68
N ASP A 141 -20.41 -8.72 -6.97
CA ASP A 141 -21.57 -8.57 -7.84
C ASP A 141 -22.29 -9.91 -8.07
N LYS A 142 -21.54 -11.02 -8.07
CA LYS A 142 -22.10 -12.38 -8.14
C LYS A 142 -22.70 -12.85 -6.82
N HIS A 143 -22.10 -12.47 -5.70
CA HIS A 143 -22.38 -13.05 -4.37
C HIS A 143 -22.91 -12.04 -3.34
N SER A 144 -23.46 -10.91 -3.79
CA SER A 144 -23.96 -9.83 -2.92
C SER A 144 -24.97 -10.31 -1.85
N LYS A 145 -25.82 -11.28 -2.18
CA LYS A 145 -26.76 -11.90 -1.23
C LYS A 145 -26.06 -12.62 -0.09
N LEU A 146 -24.95 -13.31 -0.36
CA LEU A 146 -24.16 -13.98 0.68
C LEU A 146 -23.57 -12.95 1.64
N ILE A 147 -23.05 -11.84 1.12
CA ILE A 147 -22.52 -10.74 1.95
C ILE A 147 -23.61 -10.15 2.85
N GLN A 148 -24.80 -9.91 2.31
CA GLN A 148 -25.96 -9.45 3.09
C GLN A 148 -26.35 -10.45 4.19
N GLN A 149 -26.29 -11.75 3.91
CA GLN A 149 -26.56 -12.80 4.89
C GLN A 149 -25.48 -12.84 5.99
N ILE A 150 -24.19 -12.76 5.64
CA ILE A 150 -23.10 -12.67 6.63
C ILE A 150 -23.34 -11.48 7.56
N ASN A 151 -23.63 -10.32 6.98
CA ASN A 151 -23.87 -9.11 7.76
C ASN A 151 -25.08 -9.27 8.70
N ALA A 152 -26.21 -9.76 8.18
CA ALA A 152 -27.44 -9.93 8.97
C ALA A 152 -27.33 -10.98 10.09
N GLU A 153 -26.60 -12.07 9.87
CA GLU A 153 -26.57 -13.20 10.79
C GLU A 153 -25.41 -13.18 11.79
N ILE A 154 -24.30 -12.51 11.43
CA ILE A 154 -23.08 -12.50 12.23
C ILE A 154 -22.81 -11.12 12.84
N ILE A 155 -23.06 -10.04 12.10
CA ILE A 155 -22.68 -8.68 12.52
C ILE A 155 -23.85 -7.94 13.19
N VAL A 156 -25.02 -7.90 12.55
CA VAL A 156 -26.17 -7.10 13.00
C VAL A 156 -26.67 -7.60 14.37
N GLY A 157 -26.58 -6.71 15.37
CA GLY A 157 -27.02 -6.95 16.75
C GLY A 157 -25.92 -7.44 17.71
N LYS A 158 -24.69 -7.63 17.23
CA LYS A 158 -23.61 -8.34 17.95
C LYS A 158 -22.20 -7.80 17.61
N SER A 159 -22.05 -6.48 17.50
CA SER A 159 -20.77 -5.83 17.17
C SER A 159 -19.63 -6.14 18.15
N SER A 160 -19.95 -6.59 19.36
CA SER A 160 -19.00 -7.23 20.26
C SER A 160 -19.54 -8.55 20.81
N HIS A 161 -18.72 -9.59 20.75
CA HIS A 161 -18.99 -10.91 21.29
C HIS A 161 -18.00 -11.29 22.36
N ASN A 162 -18.47 -11.35 23.62
CA ASN A 162 -17.60 -11.57 24.78
C ASN A 162 -16.40 -10.61 24.85
N GLY A 163 -16.57 -9.37 24.37
CA GLY A 163 -15.50 -8.37 24.31
C GLY A 163 -14.67 -8.39 23.03
N VAL A 164 -14.87 -9.36 22.13
CA VAL A 164 -14.22 -9.42 20.82
C VAL A 164 -15.00 -8.59 19.80
N GLU A 165 -14.36 -7.65 19.14
CA GLU A 165 -14.95 -6.89 18.03
C GLU A 165 -15.04 -7.77 16.77
N VAL A 166 -16.18 -7.77 16.09
CA VAL A 166 -16.35 -8.52 14.83
C VAL A 166 -16.54 -7.57 13.67
N LYS A 167 -15.67 -7.68 12.65
CA LYS A 167 -15.69 -6.83 11.46
C LYS A 167 -15.88 -7.66 10.20
N LEU A 168 -16.65 -7.12 9.25
CA LEU A 168 -16.78 -7.67 7.90
C LEU A 168 -16.12 -6.70 6.92
N VAL A 169 -15.08 -7.14 6.22
CA VAL A 169 -14.42 -6.38 5.15
C VAL A 169 -15.28 -6.47 3.88
N ASP A 170 -15.51 -5.35 3.18
CA ASP A 170 -16.18 -5.37 1.88
C ASP A 170 -15.29 -6.13 0.88
N PRO A 171 -15.83 -7.05 0.06
CA PRO A 171 -15.02 -7.79 -0.91
C PRO A 171 -14.23 -6.89 -1.88
N ARG A 172 -14.74 -5.69 -2.18
CA ARG A 172 -14.05 -4.72 -3.04
C ARG A 172 -12.83 -4.12 -2.34
N ASP A 173 -12.92 -3.96 -1.03
CA ASP A 173 -11.82 -3.46 -0.21
C ASP A 173 -10.73 -4.54 -0.07
N ALA A 174 -11.14 -5.81 0.08
CA ALA A 174 -10.22 -6.94 0.05
C ALA A 174 -9.47 -7.06 -1.30
N ILE A 175 -10.15 -6.78 -2.42
CA ILE A 175 -9.50 -6.69 -3.74
C ILE A 175 -8.50 -5.53 -3.77
N SER A 176 -8.91 -4.34 -3.27
CA SER A 176 -8.02 -3.17 -3.20
C SER A 176 -6.72 -3.50 -2.47
N PHE A 177 -6.81 -4.19 -1.33
CA PHE A 177 -5.65 -4.60 -0.56
C PHE A 177 -4.78 -5.65 -1.28
N LEU A 178 -5.39 -6.74 -1.75
CA LEU A 178 -4.68 -7.85 -2.40
C LEU A 178 -4.11 -7.50 -3.77
N SER A 179 -4.60 -6.43 -4.40
CA SER A 179 -4.14 -5.98 -5.72
C SER A 179 -2.86 -5.13 -5.67
N LYS A 180 -2.50 -4.58 -4.50
CA LYS A 180 -1.35 -3.68 -4.35
C LYS A 180 -0.03 -4.43 -4.44
N GLU A 181 0.94 -3.85 -5.12
CA GLU A 181 2.32 -4.32 -5.08
C GLU A 181 3.01 -3.89 -3.77
N ASN A 182 4.11 -4.55 -3.40
CA ASN A 182 4.79 -4.22 -2.14
C ASN A 182 5.34 -2.79 -2.14
N GLY A 183 5.80 -2.30 -3.30
CA GLY A 183 6.25 -0.90 -3.46
C GLY A 183 5.14 0.11 -3.19
N ASP A 184 3.89 -0.19 -3.61
CA ASP A 184 2.74 0.66 -3.32
C ASP A 184 2.41 0.69 -1.82
N ILE A 185 2.47 -0.48 -1.16
CA ILE A 185 2.25 -0.59 0.28
C ILE A 185 3.28 0.23 1.03
N ASP A 186 4.56 0.07 0.67
CA ASP A 186 5.67 0.82 1.26
C ASP A 186 5.48 2.33 1.11
N ALA A 187 5.14 2.80 -0.08
CA ALA A 187 4.93 4.22 -0.34
C ALA A 187 3.73 4.77 0.45
N ILE A 188 2.57 4.15 0.35
CA ILE A 188 1.35 4.62 1.02
C ILE A 188 1.52 4.60 2.54
N CYS A 189 2.08 3.52 3.09
CA CYS A 189 2.32 3.46 4.52
C CYS A 189 3.38 4.45 4.98
N THR A 190 4.42 4.71 4.17
CA THR A 190 5.39 5.77 4.46
C THR A 190 4.72 7.15 4.47
N LEU A 191 3.83 7.46 3.53
CA LEU A 191 3.05 8.71 3.56
C LEU A 191 2.25 8.85 4.85
N LEU A 192 1.56 7.79 5.27
CA LEU A 192 0.69 7.82 6.46
C LEU A 192 1.50 7.93 7.76
N LEU A 193 2.59 7.17 7.88
CA LEU A 193 3.41 7.10 9.09
C LEU A 193 4.38 8.29 9.22
N CYS A 194 4.93 8.76 8.11
CA CYS A 194 6.01 9.74 8.05
C CYS A 194 5.54 11.12 7.54
N CYS A 195 4.23 11.40 7.53
CA CYS A 195 3.67 12.67 7.02
C CYS A 195 4.28 13.94 7.65
N GLY A 196 4.76 13.85 8.89
CA GLY A 196 5.40 14.92 9.62
C GLY A 196 6.92 14.98 9.45
N ASP A 197 7.54 14.03 8.76
CA ASP A 197 9.00 13.91 8.61
C ASP A 197 9.57 15.05 7.74
N GLU A 198 10.68 15.64 8.19
CA GLU A 198 11.28 16.79 7.51
C GLU A 198 11.96 16.42 6.18
N VAL A 199 12.38 15.16 5.99
CA VAL A 199 12.91 14.70 4.70
C VAL A 199 11.79 14.62 3.67
N LEU A 200 10.66 14.02 4.04
CA LEU A 200 9.49 13.94 3.16
C LEU A 200 8.96 15.33 2.81
N LYS A 201 8.77 16.21 3.80
CA LYS A 201 8.37 17.60 3.57
C LYS A 201 9.39 18.36 2.72
N GLY A 202 10.69 18.14 2.94
CA GLY A 202 11.75 18.74 2.14
C GLY A 202 11.66 18.34 0.67
N ALA A 203 11.48 17.04 0.39
CA ALA A 203 11.32 16.53 -0.96
C ALA A 203 10.07 17.07 -1.66
N ILE A 204 8.96 17.23 -0.94
CA ILE A 204 7.73 17.83 -1.49
C ILE A 204 7.99 19.31 -1.85
N ARG A 205 8.61 20.09 -0.96
CA ARG A 205 8.94 21.50 -1.21
C ARG A 205 9.89 21.72 -2.39
N GLU A 206 10.78 20.75 -2.65
CA GLU A 206 11.68 20.79 -3.81
C GLU A 206 10.93 20.76 -5.15
N VAL A 207 9.67 20.30 -5.18
CA VAL A 207 8.91 20.12 -6.42
C VAL A 207 7.56 20.84 -6.46
N GLU A 208 7.09 21.39 -5.34
CA GLU A 208 5.74 21.97 -5.22
C GLU A 208 5.53 23.21 -6.10
N ASP A 209 6.54 24.08 -6.19
CA ASP A 209 6.46 25.35 -6.94
C ASP A 209 6.93 25.21 -8.40
N LEU A 210 7.30 23.99 -8.82
CA LEU A 210 7.81 23.74 -10.16
C LEU A 210 6.71 23.72 -11.21
N THR A 211 7.06 24.08 -12.44
CA THR A 211 6.20 23.85 -13.60
C THR A 211 6.14 22.37 -13.95
N VAL A 212 5.13 21.95 -14.72
CA VAL A 212 5.02 20.57 -15.22
C VAL A 212 6.27 20.18 -16.02
N PHE A 213 6.81 21.10 -16.82
CA PHE A 213 8.03 20.87 -17.60
C PHE A 213 9.27 20.69 -16.68
N GLN A 214 9.44 21.55 -15.68
CA GLN A 214 10.54 21.44 -14.72
C GLN A 214 10.49 20.12 -13.94
N ARG A 215 9.29 19.72 -13.46
CA ARG A 215 9.09 18.42 -12.79
C ARG A 215 9.46 17.26 -13.72
N LYS A 216 8.98 17.28 -14.96
CA LYS A 216 9.34 16.26 -15.98
C LYS A 216 10.84 16.19 -16.19
N CYS A 217 11.53 17.33 -16.31
CA CYS A 217 12.98 17.36 -16.48
C CYS A 217 13.70 16.72 -15.28
N ILE A 218 13.33 17.13 -14.06
CA ILE A 218 13.92 16.57 -12.84
C ILE A 218 13.69 15.07 -12.78
N PHE A 219 12.44 14.62 -12.86
CA PHE A 219 12.10 13.19 -12.73
C PHE A 219 12.58 12.33 -13.90
N THR A 220 12.88 12.91 -15.06
CA THR A 220 13.48 12.14 -16.16
C THR A 220 14.97 11.92 -15.94
N PHE A 221 15.69 12.93 -15.46
CA PHE A 221 17.16 12.92 -15.50
C PHE A 221 17.84 12.73 -14.14
N ILE A 222 17.13 12.92 -13.03
CA ILE A 222 17.75 12.80 -11.70
C ILE A 222 18.18 11.36 -11.40
N TRP A 223 17.43 10.35 -11.83
CA TRP A 223 17.73 8.95 -11.52
C TRP A 223 19.01 8.45 -12.21
N GLN A 224 19.16 8.74 -13.51
CA GLN A 224 20.39 8.42 -14.25
C GLN A 224 21.61 9.14 -13.66
N ALA A 225 21.44 10.40 -13.22
CA ALA A 225 22.51 11.17 -12.61
C ALA A 225 22.95 10.59 -11.26
N LEU A 226 22.01 10.04 -10.47
CA LEU A 226 22.32 9.31 -9.24
C LEU A 226 23.05 7.99 -9.49
N ASP A 227 22.84 7.35 -10.65
CA ASP A 227 23.58 6.17 -11.10
C ASP A 227 24.92 6.52 -11.79
N GLY A 228 25.26 7.81 -11.88
CA GLY A 228 26.55 8.32 -12.34
C GLY A 228 26.57 8.86 -13.77
N ASP A 229 25.45 8.80 -14.50
CA ASP A 229 25.32 9.42 -15.82
C ASP A 229 24.65 10.80 -15.70
N ALA A 230 25.47 11.79 -15.41
CA ALA A 230 25.02 13.15 -15.12
C ALA A 230 24.99 14.08 -16.35
N SER A 231 25.43 13.62 -17.53
CA SER A 231 25.48 14.48 -18.72
C SER A 231 24.24 14.30 -19.58
N VAL A 232 23.56 15.38 -19.94
CA VAL A 232 22.38 15.34 -20.81
C VAL A 232 22.53 16.34 -21.95
N ARG A 233 22.11 15.98 -23.16
CA ARG A 233 22.14 16.93 -24.29
C ARG A 233 20.96 17.88 -24.19
N SER A 234 21.13 19.13 -24.63
CA SER A 234 20.02 20.09 -24.68
C SER A 234 18.83 19.56 -25.50
N GLU A 235 19.11 18.80 -26.57
CA GLU A 235 18.10 18.14 -27.42
C GLU A 235 17.23 17.15 -26.63
N ASP A 236 17.84 16.36 -25.73
CA ASP A 236 17.13 15.35 -24.92
C ASP A 236 16.14 16.01 -23.95
N ILE A 237 16.49 17.19 -23.41
CA ILE A 237 15.59 17.97 -22.55
C ILE A 237 14.47 18.61 -23.38
N MET A 238 14.77 19.13 -24.58
CA MET A 238 13.77 19.71 -25.48
C MET A 238 12.71 18.70 -25.92
N TYR A 239 13.02 17.40 -25.97
CA TYR A 239 12.01 16.36 -26.26
C TYR A 239 10.92 16.23 -25.18
N LEU A 240 11.11 16.81 -23.99
CA LEU A 240 10.13 16.82 -22.90
C LEU A 240 9.13 18.00 -23.01
N GLU A 241 9.37 18.95 -23.91
CA GLU A 241 8.52 20.11 -24.16
C GLU A 241 7.13 19.68 -24.65
N THR A 242 6.07 20.29 -24.11
CA THR A 242 4.68 19.91 -24.44
C THR A 242 3.85 21.02 -25.09
N GLY A 243 4.38 22.23 -25.25
CA GLY A 243 3.66 23.31 -25.91
C GLY A 243 4.30 24.70 -25.78
N GLU A 244 3.50 25.67 -25.33
CA GLU A 244 3.82 27.11 -25.30
C GLU A 244 4.77 27.52 -24.16
N GLU A 245 5.62 26.62 -23.67
CA GLU A 245 6.56 26.92 -22.59
C GLU A 245 7.67 27.86 -23.08
N ASP A 246 8.03 28.89 -22.28
CA ASP A 246 9.24 29.67 -22.56
C ASP A 246 10.46 28.90 -22.05
N ILE A 247 10.97 28.00 -22.90
CA ILE A 247 12.07 27.08 -22.58
C ILE A 247 13.31 27.80 -22.01
N ALA A 248 13.59 29.03 -22.45
CA ALA A 248 14.72 29.78 -21.91
C ALA A 248 14.50 30.13 -20.42
N THR A 249 13.27 30.51 -20.05
CA THR A 249 12.88 30.76 -18.66
C THR A 249 12.88 29.47 -17.84
N GLU A 250 12.41 28.36 -18.41
CA GLU A 250 12.42 27.06 -17.73
C GLU A 250 13.84 26.56 -17.43
N PHE A 251 14.77 26.68 -18.39
CA PHE A 251 16.18 26.32 -18.18
C PHE A 251 16.87 27.23 -17.18
N ALA A 252 16.64 28.54 -17.27
CA ALA A 252 17.21 29.50 -16.33
C ALA A 252 16.78 29.17 -14.89
N TYR A 253 15.53 28.74 -14.68
CA TYR A 253 15.07 28.31 -13.36
C TYR A 253 15.76 27.03 -12.89
N LEU A 254 15.85 26.01 -13.75
CA LEU A 254 16.54 24.76 -13.40
C LEU A 254 18.03 24.96 -13.10
N GLU A 255 18.69 25.94 -13.73
CA GLU A 255 20.04 26.37 -13.39
C GLU A 255 20.10 27.18 -12.08
N ASP A 256 19.10 28.03 -11.80
CA ASP A 256 19.01 28.84 -10.57
C ASP A 256 18.87 27.97 -9.30
N ILE A 257 18.02 26.94 -9.37
CA ILE A 257 17.92 25.92 -8.29
C ILE A 257 19.14 24.98 -8.27
N GLY A 258 20.06 25.15 -9.22
CA GLY A 258 21.29 24.37 -9.34
C GLY A 258 21.11 22.96 -9.88
N PHE A 259 19.93 22.57 -10.35
CA PHE A 259 19.71 21.23 -10.89
C PHE A 259 20.47 21.01 -12.20
N LEU A 260 20.55 22.04 -13.06
CA LEU A 260 21.35 22.05 -14.28
C LEU A 260 22.59 22.93 -14.15
N GLU A 261 23.68 22.53 -14.81
CA GLU A 261 24.86 23.35 -15.04
C GLU A 261 25.24 23.29 -16.52
N SER A 262 25.26 24.42 -17.22
CA SER A 262 25.67 24.48 -18.62
C SER A 262 27.09 23.95 -18.85
N ASN A 263 27.25 23.05 -19.82
CA ASN A 263 28.55 22.48 -20.22
C ASN A 263 29.05 23.06 -21.55
N GLU A 264 29.39 24.36 -21.56
CA GLU A 264 30.04 25.07 -22.68
C GLU A 264 29.42 24.83 -24.08
N GLY A 265 28.10 24.55 -24.14
CA GLY A 265 27.36 24.33 -25.39
C GLY A 265 27.20 22.87 -25.84
N GLU A 266 27.71 21.89 -25.08
CA GLU A 266 27.52 20.45 -25.36
C GLU A 266 26.24 19.87 -24.71
N GLY A 267 25.60 20.62 -23.82
CA GLY A 267 24.43 20.19 -23.05
C GLY A 267 24.47 20.72 -21.61
N PHE A 268 23.97 19.90 -20.69
CA PHE A 268 23.92 20.22 -19.27
C PHE A 268 24.49 19.08 -18.42
N ILE A 269 25.05 19.44 -17.26
CA ILE A 269 25.41 18.53 -16.19
C ILE A 269 24.29 18.58 -15.14
N ILE A 270 23.68 17.44 -14.86
CA ILE A 270 22.69 17.28 -13.79
C ILE A 270 23.41 17.24 -12.44
N LYS A 271 22.94 18.04 -11.47
CA LYS A 271 23.41 18.02 -10.09
C LYS A 271 22.29 17.52 -9.17
N PRO A 272 22.12 16.19 -9.05
CA PRO A 272 21.01 15.64 -8.27
C PRO A 272 21.07 16.07 -6.79
N TYR A 273 22.27 16.27 -6.25
CA TYR A 273 22.50 16.65 -4.85
C TYR A 273 22.01 18.06 -4.47
N ASN A 274 21.63 18.90 -5.44
CA ASN A 274 20.95 20.17 -5.17
C ASN A 274 19.46 19.98 -4.84
N LEU A 275 18.94 18.76 -4.97
CA LEU A 275 17.62 18.30 -4.51
C LEU A 275 17.80 17.21 -3.43
N PRO A 276 18.31 17.57 -2.25
CA PRO A 276 18.70 16.61 -1.22
C PRO A 276 17.52 15.80 -0.65
N GLY A 277 16.31 16.36 -0.61
CA GLY A 277 15.09 15.68 -0.18
C GLY A 277 14.75 14.52 -1.10
N ILE A 278 14.66 14.77 -2.41
CA ILE A 278 14.43 13.73 -3.42
C ILE A 278 15.51 12.65 -3.36
N CYS A 279 16.79 13.05 -3.28
CA CYS A 279 17.90 12.11 -3.15
C CYS A 279 17.76 11.22 -1.90
N ALA A 280 17.38 11.81 -0.76
CA ALA A 280 17.20 11.08 0.48
C ALA A 280 16.04 10.08 0.40
N LEU A 281 14.93 10.41 -0.26
CA LEU A 281 13.84 9.47 -0.49
C LEU A 281 14.25 8.32 -1.42
N TYR A 282 14.99 8.62 -2.48
CA TYR A 282 15.50 7.60 -3.40
C TYR A 282 16.39 6.59 -2.66
N PHE A 283 17.36 7.07 -1.88
CA PHE A 283 18.22 6.19 -1.11
C PHE A 283 17.52 5.51 0.07
N GLU A 284 16.46 6.09 0.62
CA GLU A 284 15.58 5.37 1.55
C GLU A 284 15.00 4.12 0.87
N GLY A 285 14.39 4.28 -0.32
CA GLY A 285 13.85 3.16 -1.09
C GLY A 285 14.91 2.10 -1.41
N ARG A 286 16.09 2.52 -1.88
CA ARG A 286 17.19 1.60 -2.22
C ARG A 286 17.75 0.85 -1.00
N VAL A 287 17.99 1.56 0.10
CA VAL A 287 18.77 1.03 1.23
C VAL A 287 17.89 0.44 2.32
N ARG A 288 16.86 1.18 2.76
CA ARG A 288 15.99 0.74 3.86
C ARG A 288 14.95 -0.26 3.39
N HIS A 289 14.39 -0.07 2.20
CA HIS A 289 13.37 -0.94 1.63
C HIS A 289 13.94 -2.00 0.69
N GLY A 290 15.22 -1.94 0.33
CA GLY A 290 15.87 -2.92 -0.53
C GLY A 290 15.33 -2.93 -1.97
N MET A 291 14.77 -1.81 -2.43
CA MET A 291 14.17 -1.71 -3.76
C MET A 291 15.23 -1.66 -4.87
N SER A 292 14.84 -2.08 -6.07
CA SER A 292 15.61 -1.81 -7.29
C SER A 292 15.66 -0.30 -7.58
N ALA A 293 16.50 0.12 -8.54
CA ALA A 293 16.53 1.51 -9.00
C ALA A 293 15.14 2.00 -9.45
N SER A 294 14.47 1.24 -10.31
CA SER A 294 13.11 1.55 -10.79
C SER A 294 12.04 1.50 -9.69
N GLY A 295 12.20 0.59 -8.71
CA GLY A 295 11.31 0.52 -7.56
C GLY A 295 11.44 1.74 -6.65
N ALA A 296 12.67 2.20 -6.42
CA ALA A 296 12.94 3.40 -5.64
C ALA A 296 12.45 4.67 -6.35
N GLU A 297 12.59 4.75 -7.67
CA GLU A 297 11.97 5.81 -8.49
C GLU A 297 10.45 5.83 -8.29
N SER A 298 9.78 4.70 -8.50
CA SER A 298 8.32 4.59 -8.36
C SER A 298 7.85 4.94 -6.95
N PHE A 299 8.63 4.55 -5.93
CA PHE A 299 8.41 4.91 -4.54
C PHE A 299 8.48 6.42 -4.33
N VAL A 300 9.57 7.07 -4.78
CA VAL A 300 9.73 8.53 -4.66
C VAL A 300 8.59 9.26 -5.36
N MET A 301 8.29 8.88 -6.61
CA MET A 301 7.18 9.46 -7.37
C MET A 301 5.86 9.34 -6.61
N THR A 302 5.55 8.17 -6.06
CA THR A 302 4.33 7.98 -5.27
C THR A 302 4.30 8.87 -4.01
N LEU A 303 5.44 9.20 -3.42
CA LEU A 303 5.52 10.04 -2.22
C LEU A 303 5.34 11.54 -2.49
N ILE A 304 5.74 12.01 -3.68
CA ILE A 304 5.82 13.46 -3.98
C ILE A 304 4.91 13.89 -5.13
N SER A 305 4.30 12.96 -5.87
CA SER A 305 3.30 13.29 -6.89
C SER A 305 2.03 13.84 -6.25
N THR A 306 1.47 14.86 -6.89
CA THR A 306 0.13 15.34 -6.54
C THR A 306 -0.93 14.36 -7.09
N PRO A 307 -2.11 14.24 -6.46
CA PRO A 307 -3.15 13.29 -6.89
C PRO A 307 -3.59 13.46 -8.36
N ASP A 308 -3.42 14.64 -8.94
CA ASP A 308 -3.80 14.95 -10.32
C ASP A 308 -2.76 14.52 -11.37
N GLU A 309 -1.59 14.02 -10.96
CA GLU A 309 -0.45 13.67 -11.85
C GLU A 309 -0.24 12.16 -12.01
N MET A 310 -1.14 11.31 -11.49
CA MET A 310 -1.07 9.84 -11.55
C MET A 310 -1.88 9.20 -12.68
N ASP A 311 -2.49 10.00 -13.58
CA ASP A 311 -3.29 9.56 -14.73
C ASP A 311 -2.53 9.60 -16.07
#